data_AF-A0A6H3NNU9-F1
#
_entry.id   AF-A0A6H3NNU9-F1
#
_cell.length_a   1.000
_cell.length_b   1.000
_cell.length_c   1.000
_cell.angle_alpha   90.00
_cell.angle_beta   90.00
_cell.angle_gamma   90.00
#
_symmetry.space_group_name_H-M   'P 1'
#
loop_
_entity.id
_entity.type
_entity.pdbx_description
1 polymer ?
#
loop_
_entity_poly.entity_id
_entity_poly.type
_entity_poly.pdbx_seq_one_letter_code
_entity_poly.pdbx_strand_id
1 'polypeptide(L)'
;MLSFLVLSCDRVTTNKFQFCDNFNEPLDCTEPKTENDIVYLDQKLFKKEKPTYEDFGNFLYFTARETPGFRLVLSQPFNGMGKDAFRSGYAAYLQYGNSSERMEGNLFQNNVVVSFHYLGALLKEEFRHKGIEKSPFRLEDLGVISLEYKVMVPEMEPIIKQRTVELRWK
;
A
#
# COMPACT_ATOMS: atom_id res chain seq x y z
N MET A 1 0.45 47.75 -32.24
CA MET A 1 -0.60 46.71 -32.40
C MET A 1 0.08 45.51 -33.03
N LEU A 2 0.04 44.28 -32.53
CA LEU A 2 -0.71 43.67 -31.44
C LEU A 2 0.07 42.38 -31.12
N SER A 3 0.53 42.22 -29.87
CA SER A 3 1.10 40.96 -29.39
C SER A 3 -0.01 39.92 -29.31
N PHE A 4 0.23 38.73 -29.84
CA PHE A 4 -0.49 37.53 -29.42
C PHE A 4 0.54 36.45 -29.02
N LEU A 5 0.89 36.50 -27.73
CA LEU A 5 1.40 35.33 -27.01
C LEU A 5 0.21 34.41 -26.80
N VAL A 6 0.11 33.34 -27.58
CA VAL A 6 -0.77 32.22 -27.23
C VAL A 6 0.00 31.37 -26.22
N LEU A 7 -0.20 31.68 -24.95
CA LEU A 7 0.15 30.81 -23.83
C LEU A 7 -0.79 29.60 -23.86
N SER A 8 -0.38 28.51 -24.51
CA SER A 8 -0.98 27.20 -24.24
C SER A 8 -0.52 26.75 -22.85
N CYS A 9 -1.37 27.00 -21.86
CA CYS A 9 -1.25 26.43 -20.52
C CYS A 9 -1.89 25.04 -20.57
N ASP A 10 -1.14 24.05 -21.05
CA ASP A 10 -1.53 22.64 -20.89
C ASP A 10 -1.43 22.33 -19.40
N ARG A 11 -2.55 22.45 -18.69
CA ARG A 11 -2.71 21.82 -17.38
C ARG A 11 -2.69 20.32 -17.62
N VAL A 12 -1.49 19.73 -17.57
CA VAL A 12 -1.33 18.28 -17.51
C VAL A 12 -2.08 17.81 -16.26
N THR A 13 -3.29 17.29 -16.45
CA THR A 13 -4.06 16.67 -15.37
C THR A 13 -3.35 15.38 -14.97
N THR A 14 -2.48 15.47 -13.96
CA THR A 14 -1.75 14.32 -13.43
C THR A 14 -2.61 13.58 -12.41
N ASN A 15 -2.55 12.25 -12.46
CA ASN A 15 -3.15 11.40 -11.43
C ASN A 15 -2.50 11.68 -10.06
N LYS A 16 -3.30 11.62 -8.99
CA LYS A 16 -2.83 11.89 -7.63
C LYS A 16 -2.71 10.58 -6.86
N PHE A 17 -1.50 10.24 -6.48
CA PHE A 17 -1.19 9.09 -5.62
C PHE A 17 -0.97 9.56 -4.19
N GLN A 18 -1.59 8.90 -3.22
CA GLN A 18 -1.48 9.18 -1.79
C GLN A 18 -1.32 7.87 -1.02
N PHE A 19 -0.29 7.74 -0.18
CA PHE A 19 -0.22 6.62 0.76
C PHE A 19 -1.29 6.75 1.83
N CYS A 20 -1.98 5.65 2.11
CA CYS A 20 -3.09 5.65 3.05
C CYS A 20 -3.40 4.23 3.51
N ASP A 21 -3.54 4.03 4.82
CA ASP A 21 -3.70 2.68 5.38
C ASP A 21 -5.14 2.36 5.75
N ASN A 22 -6.04 3.35 5.73
CA ASN A 22 -7.46 3.16 6.01
C ASN A 22 -8.35 4.13 5.20
N PHE A 23 -9.56 3.67 4.87
CA PHE A 23 -10.49 4.38 3.99
C PHE A 23 -11.92 4.37 4.56
N ASN A 24 -12.68 5.43 4.29
CA ASN A 24 -14.12 5.43 4.55
C ASN A 24 -14.90 4.85 3.36
N GLU A 25 -16.23 4.74 3.50
CA GLU A 25 -17.12 4.25 2.42
C GLU A 25 -17.01 5.07 1.11
N PRO A 26 -16.89 6.41 1.14
CA PRO A 26 -16.53 7.23 -0.03
C PRO A 26 -15.15 6.99 -0.65
N LEU A 27 -14.32 6.09 -0.10
CA LEU A 27 -12.92 5.86 -0.49
C LEU A 27 -12.01 7.07 -0.27
N ASP A 28 -12.35 7.93 0.68
CA ASP A 28 -11.44 8.95 1.18
C ASP A 28 -10.49 8.36 2.21
N CYS A 29 -9.27 8.88 2.21
CA CYS A 29 -8.24 8.46 3.13
C CYS A 29 -8.55 8.93 4.56
N THR A 30 -8.66 8.01 5.50
CA THR A 30 -8.87 8.31 6.93
C THR A 30 -7.58 8.21 7.74
N GLU A 31 -6.57 7.51 7.22
CA GLU A 31 -5.25 7.37 7.84
C GLU A 31 -4.13 7.69 6.82
N PRO A 32 -3.85 8.98 6.58
CA PRO A 32 -2.85 9.40 5.60
C PRO A 32 -1.44 9.06 6.10
N LYS A 33 -0.62 8.53 5.20
CA LYS A 33 0.77 8.18 5.47
C LYS A 33 1.73 8.99 4.61
N THR A 34 3.00 8.99 5.01
CA THR A 34 4.10 9.62 4.25
C THR A 34 5.03 8.54 3.69
N GLU A 35 6.05 8.97 2.96
CA GLU A 35 7.11 8.11 2.43
C GLU A 35 7.94 7.44 3.54
N ASN A 36 7.96 7.99 4.75
CA ASN A 36 8.68 7.43 5.90
C ASN A 36 7.79 7.47 7.12
N ASP A 37 7.25 6.32 7.51
CA ASP A 37 6.29 6.22 8.61
C ASP A 37 6.83 5.42 9.80
N ILE A 38 6.38 5.78 11.00
CA ILE A 38 6.64 5.02 12.23
C ILE A 38 5.29 4.55 12.76
N VAL A 39 5.13 3.23 12.84
CA VAL A 39 3.92 2.59 13.35
C VAL A 39 4.18 2.08 14.75
N TYR A 40 3.32 2.49 15.69
CA TYR A 40 3.39 2.10 17.09
C TYR A 40 2.41 0.96 17.38
N LEU A 41 2.95 -0.19 17.77
CA LEU A 41 2.21 -1.42 18.08
C LEU A 41 2.00 -1.54 19.59
N ASP A 42 0.81 -1.94 20.02
CA ASP A 42 0.55 -2.20 21.44
C ASP A 42 1.16 -3.55 21.86
N GLN A 43 2.29 -3.50 22.58
CA GLN A 43 2.99 -4.68 23.06
C GLN A 43 2.11 -5.56 23.96
N LYS A 44 1.14 -4.96 24.67
CA LYS A 44 0.25 -5.72 25.57
C LYS A 44 -0.66 -6.67 24.80
N LEU A 45 -0.86 -6.46 23.50
CA LEU A 45 -1.64 -7.34 22.64
C LEU A 45 -0.80 -8.51 22.09
N PHE A 46 0.53 -8.43 22.14
CA PHE A 46 1.45 -9.48 21.69
C PHE A 46 1.92 -10.39 22.83
N LYS A 47 0.99 -11.16 23.41
CA LYS A 47 1.23 -11.99 24.61
C LYS A 47 1.78 -13.39 24.28
N LYS A 48 3.00 -13.47 23.74
CA LYS A 48 3.70 -14.74 23.48
C LYS A 48 5.03 -14.75 24.24
N GLU A 49 5.30 -15.81 25.01
CA GLU A 49 6.51 -15.91 25.84
C GLU A 49 7.79 -16.07 25.01
N LYS A 50 7.71 -16.79 23.89
CA LYS A 50 8.80 -17.01 22.92
C LYS A 50 8.24 -16.84 21.51
N PRO A 51 7.96 -15.61 21.08
CA PRO A 51 7.36 -15.37 19.79
C PRO A 51 8.31 -15.77 18.67
N THR A 52 7.74 -16.29 17.58
CA THR A 52 8.43 -16.51 16.32
C THR A 52 8.13 -15.41 15.30
N TYR A 53 8.87 -15.36 14.19
CA TYR A 53 8.57 -14.44 13.09
C TYR A 53 7.18 -14.69 12.49
N GLU A 54 6.75 -15.95 12.44
CA GLU A 54 5.39 -16.32 12.04
C GLU A 54 4.33 -15.81 13.03
N ASP A 55 4.57 -15.93 14.34
CA ASP A 55 3.68 -15.37 15.37
C ASP A 55 3.54 -13.84 15.20
N PHE A 56 4.64 -13.14 14.91
CA PHE A 56 4.61 -11.70 14.69
C PHE A 56 3.83 -11.31 13.44
N GLY A 57 4.04 -12.02 12.32
CA GLY A 57 3.25 -11.80 11.11
C GLY A 57 1.75 -12.06 11.33
N ASN A 58 1.40 -13.08 12.12
CA ASN A 58 0.02 -13.33 12.53
C ASN A 58 -0.54 -12.21 13.42
N PHE A 59 0.26 -11.68 14.35
CA PHE A 59 -0.12 -10.54 15.17
C PHE A 59 -0.43 -9.30 14.33
N LEU A 60 0.44 -8.97 13.36
CA LEU A 60 0.20 -7.86 12.44
C LEU A 60 -1.06 -8.05 11.61
N TYR A 61 -1.34 -9.27 11.15
CA TYR A 61 -2.50 -9.58 10.34
C TYR A 61 -3.82 -9.54 11.14
N PHE A 62 -3.89 -10.27 12.27
CA PHE A 62 -5.15 -10.49 12.98
C PHE A 62 -5.42 -9.45 14.07
N THR A 63 -4.37 -8.87 14.68
CA THR A 63 -4.49 -8.07 15.90
C THR A 63 -4.19 -6.59 15.66
N ALA A 64 -2.99 -6.26 15.17
CA ALA A 64 -2.66 -4.86 14.86
C ALA A 64 -3.41 -4.37 13.61
N ARG A 65 -3.66 -5.28 12.64
CA ARG A 65 -4.32 -5.01 11.36
C ARG A 65 -3.63 -3.92 10.56
N GLU A 66 -2.30 -4.00 10.47
CA GLU A 66 -1.52 -3.08 9.65
C GLU A 66 -1.77 -3.36 8.16
N THR A 67 -2.37 -2.39 7.47
CA THR A 67 -2.80 -2.50 6.07
C THR A 67 -2.18 -1.44 5.18
N PRO A 68 -0.87 -1.54 4.85
CA PRO A 68 -0.24 -0.66 3.90
C PRO A 68 -1.04 -0.51 2.61
N GLY A 69 -1.42 0.72 2.30
CA GLY A 69 -2.28 1.01 1.17
C GLY A 69 -1.99 2.33 0.48
N PHE A 70 -2.79 2.60 -0.55
CA PHE A 70 -2.80 3.86 -1.25
C PHE A 70 -4.17 4.21 -1.81
N ARG A 71 -4.33 5.50 -2.10
CA ARG A 71 -5.41 6.09 -2.88
C ARG A 71 -4.85 6.67 -4.16
N LEU A 72 -5.46 6.32 -5.28
CA LEU A 72 -5.18 6.85 -6.60
C LEU A 72 -6.42 7.58 -7.13
N VAL A 73 -6.29 8.88 -7.36
CA VAL A 73 -7.29 9.68 -8.07
C VAL A 73 -6.86 9.83 -9.52
N LEU A 74 -7.68 9.30 -10.42
CA LEU A 74 -7.47 9.40 -11.86
C LEU A 74 -7.96 10.75 -12.36
N SER A 75 -7.20 11.30 -13.30
CA SER A 75 -7.56 12.52 -14.04
C SER A 75 -8.80 12.31 -14.91
N GLN A 76 -8.97 11.11 -15.46
CA GLN A 76 -10.12 10.71 -16.26
C GLN A 76 -10.91 9.59 -15.57
N PRO A 77 -12.24 9.72 -15.45
CA PRO A 77 -13.09 8.68 -14.86
C PRO A 77 -13.29 7.49 -15.82
N PHE A 78 -13.46 6.27 -15.28
CA PHE A 78 -13.68 5.02 -16.04
C PHE A 78 -15.17 4.57 -16.02
N ASN A 79 -16.10 5.50 -16.15
CA ASN A 79 -17.54 5.25 -16.02
C ASN A 79 -18.17 4.44 -17.18
N GLY A 80 -19.42 4.00 -16.99
CA GLY A 80 -20.20 3.29 -18.03
C GLY A 80 -19.60 1.94 -18.42
N MET A 81 -19.60 1.63 -19.72
CA MET A 81 -19.08 0.37 -20.27
C MET A 81 -17.57 0.19 -20.04
N GLY A 82 -16.82 1.27 -19.78
CA GLY A 82 -15.39 1.22 -19.48
C GLY A 82 -15.06 0.66 -18.10
N LYS A 83 -16.04 0.51 -17.21
CA LYS A 83 -15.80 0.13 -15.81
C LYS A 83 -15.28 -1.29 -15.63
N ASP A 84 -15.85 -2.24 -16.36
CA ASP A 84 -15.46 -3.65 -16.26
C ASP A 84 -14.12 -3.90 -16.96
N ALA A 85 -13.88 -3.23 -18.09
CA ALA A 85 -12.58 -3.22 -18.77
C ALA A 85 -11.49 -2.61 -17.88
N PHE A 86 -11.80 -1.52 -17.18
CA PHE A 86 -10.87 -0.91 -16.23
C PHE A 86 -10.51 -1.88 -15.10
N ARG A 87 -11.52 -2.47 -14.45
CA ARG A 87 -11.33 -3.39 -13.32
C ARG A 87 -10.56 -4.65 -13.70
N SER A 88 -10.77 -5.18 -14.91
CA SER A 88 -10.08 -6.38 -15.38
C SER A 88 -8.61 -6.13 -15.72
N GLY A 89 -8.28 -4.95 -16.24
CA GLY A 89 -6.91 -4.55 -16.52
C GLY A 89 -6.16 -3.94 -15.33
N TYR A 90 -6.86 -3.57 -14.25
CA TYR A 90 -6.24 -3.03 -13.04
C TYR A 90 -5.56 -4.13 -12.21
N ALA A 91 -4.32 -3.86 -11.81
CA ALA A 91 -3.62 -4.67 -10.82
C ALA A 91 -2.71 -3.79 -9.95
N ALA A 92 -2.65 -4.09 -8.65
CA ALA A 92 -1.71 -3.47 -7.73
C ALA A 92 -0.93 -4.56 -7.01
N TYR A 93 0.36 -4.32 -6.83
CA TYR A 93 1.28 -5.22 -6.15
C TYR A 93 2.01 -4.47 -5.03
N LEU A 94 2.24 -5.16 -3.93
CA LEU A 94 3.06 -4.71 -2.83
C LEU A 94 4.25 -5.66 -2.67
N GLN A 95 5.45 -5.11 -2.63
CA GLN A 95 6.68 -5.87 -2.51
C GLN A 95 7.47 -5.47 -1.27
N TYR A 96 8.07 -6.47 -0.62
CA TYR A 96 9.06 -6.33 0.44
C TYR A 96 10.12 -7.41 0.27
N GLY A 97 11.40 -7.00 0.18
CA GLY A 97 12.49 -7.94 -0.07
C GLY A 97 12.27 -8.71 -1.37
N ASN A 98 12.24 -10.05 -1.27
CA ASN A 98 12.00 -10.94 -2.41
C ASN A 98 10.53 -11.34 -2.57
N SER A 99 9.67 -10.97 -1.61
CA SER A 99 8.23 -11.26 -1.66
C SER A 99 7.47 -10.13 -2.35
N SER A 100 6.71 -10.49 -3.38
CA SER A 100 5.81 -9.57 -4.10
C SER A 100 4.43 -10.21 -4.20
N GLU A 101 3.42 -9.55 -3.65
CA GLU A 101 2.05 -10.05 -3.62
C GLU A 101 1.10 -9.09 -4.34
N ARG A 102 0.05 -9.65 -4.96
CA ARG A 102 -1.07 -8.85 -5.46
C ARG A 102 -1.83 -8.30 -4.25
N MET A 103 -2.12 -7.00 -4.24
CA MET A 103 -2.82 -6.37 -3.13
C MET A 103 -4.22 -6.97 -2.97
N GLU A 104 -4.55 -7.32 -1.73
CA GLU A 104 -5.73 -8.12 -1.38
C GLU A 104 -7.03 -7.32 -1.56
N GLY A 105 -7.03 -6.09 -1.07
CA GLY A 105 -8.18 -5.20 -1.14
C GLY A 105 -8.05 -4.24 -2.32
N ASN A 106 -9.07 -4.19 -3.17
CA ASN A 106 -9.18 -3.19 -4.25
C ASN A 106 -10.62 -2.67 -4.30
N LEU A 107 -10.81 -1.37 -4.05
CA LEU A 107 -12.13 -0.73 -4.09
C LEU A 107 -12.12 0.39 -5.14
N PHE A 108 -13.25 0.56 -5.82
CA PHE A 108 -13.35 1.38 -7.01
C PHE A 108 -14.56 2.30 -6.96
N GLN A 109 -14.33 3.59 -7.17
CA GLN A 109 -15.32 4.59 -7.58
C GLN A 109 -14.91 5.22 -8.92
N ASN A 110 -15.80 6.01 -9.54
CA ASN A 110 -15.67 6.46 -10.94
C ASN A 110 -14.28 6.97 -11.36
N ASN A 111 -13.57 7.66 -10.46
CA ASN A 111 -12.21 8.17 -10.70
C ASN A 111 -11.26 7.90 -9.52
N VAL A 112 -11.65 7.05 -8.57
CA VAL A 112 -10.86 6.76 -7.37
C VAL A 112 -10.68 5.26 -7.27
N VAL A 113 -9.43 4.85 -7.07
CA VAL A 113 -9.08 3.48 -6.71
C VAL A 113 -8.33 3.51 -5.41
N VAL A 114 -8.66 2.60 -4.51
CA VAL A 114 -7.86 2.35 -3.31
C VAL A 114 -7.44 0.89 -3.32
N SER A 115 -6.19 0.65 -2.92
CA SER A 115 -5.65 -0.69 -2.76
C SER A 115 -4.91 -0.81 -1.46
N PHE A 116 -5.07 -1.95 -0.79
CA PHE A 116 -4.40 -2.26 0.48
C PHE A 116 -4.07 -3.76 0.54
N HIS A 117 -3.10 -4.09 1.38
CA HIS A 117 -2.66 -5.46 1.62
C HIS A 117 -2.24 -5.58 3.09
N TYR A 118 -2.42 -6.75 3.71
CA TYR A 118 -2.03 -6.91 5.11
C TYR A 118 -0.52 -7.05 5.22
N LEU A 119 0.15 -6.17 5.96
CA LEU A 119 1.61 -6.21 6.14
C LEU A 119 2.06 -7.56 6.71
N GLY A 120 1.28 -8.11 7.64
CA GLY A 120 1.55 -9.42 8.24
C GLY A 120 1.57 -10.57 7.23
N ALA A 121 0.77 -10.53 6.17
CA ALA A 121 0.77 -11.56 5.12
C ALA A 121 2.08 -11.52 4.32
N LEU A 122 2.39 -10.35 3.77
CA LEU A 122 3.62 -10.11 2.99
C LEU A 122 4.89 -10.45 3.78
N LEU A 123 4.98 -10.02 5.04
CA LEU A 123 6.13 -10.32 5.90
C LEU A 123 6.28 -11.82 6.15
N LYS A 124 5.18 -12.55 6.39
CA LYS A 124 5.24 -14.00 6.58
C LYS A 124 5.82 -14.71 5.37
N GLU A 125 5.47 -14.26 4.16
CA GLU A 125 6.02 -14.86 2.95
C GLU A 125 7.51 -14.61 2.83
N GLU A 126 7.98 -13.39 3.11
CA GLU A 126 9.42 -13.10 3.15
C GLU A 126 10.16 -13.91 4.24
N PHE A 127 9.55 -14.09 5.41
CA PHE A 127 10.16 -14.90 6.48
C PHE A 127 10.30 -16.37 6.08
N ARG A 128 9.33 -16.93 5.36
CA ARG A 128 9.43 -18.28 4.79
C ARG A 128 10.51 -18.38 3.71
N HIS A 129 10.59 -17.39 2.81
CA HIS A 129 11.66 -17.33 1.81
C HIS A 129 13.06 -17.30 2.44
N LYS A 130 13.19 -16.64 3.60
CA LYS A 130 14.44 -16.61 4.39
C LYS A 130 14.66 -17.84 5.27
N GLY A 131 13.64 -18.70 5.45
CA GLY A 131 13.69 -19.85 6.36
C GLY A 131 13.81 -19.47 7.84
N ILE A 132 13.32 -18.29 8.23
CA ILE A 132 13.39 -17.76 9.60
C ILE A 132 12.03 -17.73 10.30
N GLU A 133 10.96 -18.21 9.66
CA GLU A 133 9.59 -18.06 10.15
C GLU A 133 9.38 -18.67 11.55
N LYS A 134 10.13 -19.72 11.88
CA LYS A 134 10.11 -20.39 13.21
C LYS A 134 11.19 -19.90 14.17
N SER A 135 12.09 -19.01 13.73
CA SER A 135 13.15 -18.47 14.58
C SER A 135 12.57 -17.52 15.64
N PRO A 136 13.23 -17.37 16.81
CA PRO A 136 12.82 -16.39 17.82
C PRO A 136 12.76 -14.98 17.24
N PHE A 137 11.67 -14.29 17.52
CA PHE A 137 11.41 -12.93 17.02
C PHE A 137 11.78 -11.86 18.03
N ARG A 138 12.39 -10.79 17.52
CA ARG A 138 12.60 -9.53 18.21
C ARG A 138 12.31 -8.40 17.23
N LEU A 139 11.55 -7.40 17.66
CA LEU A 139 11.13 -6.30 16.78
C LEU A 139 12.32 -5.50 16.24
N GLU A 140 13.33 -5.32 17.08
CA GLU A 140 14.55 -4.57 16.74
C GLU A 140 15.33 -5.20 15.57
N ASP A 141 15.23 -6.52 15.39
CA ASP A 141 15.95 -7.25 14.34
C ASP A 141 15.29 -7.09 12.96
N LEU A 142 14.02 -6.66 12.90
CA LEU A 142 13.30 -6.46 11.64
C LEU A 142 13.80 -5.24 10.87
N GLY A 143 14.29 -4.22 11.59
CA GLY A 143 14.73 -2.96 11.01
C GLY A 143 13.63 -2.21 10.25
N VAL A 144 14.06 -1.38 9.30
CA VAL A 144 13.15 -0.60 8.45
C VAL A 144 12.60 -1.48 7.33
N ILE A 145 11.26 -1.52 7.21
CA ILE A 145 10.57 -2.23 6.16
C ILE A 145 10.46 -1.32 4.95
N SER A 146 11.16 -1.65 3.86
CA SER A 146 11.08 -0.91 2.59
C SER A 146 10.03 -1.55 1.69
N LEU A 147 8.94 -0.84 1.43
CA LEU A 147 7.81 -1.30 0.62
C LEU A 147 7.85 -0.65 -0.76
N GLU A 148 7.69 -1.46 -1.81
CA GLU A 148 7.47 -0.99 -3.17
C GLU A 148 6.03 -1.30 -3.62
N TYR A 149 5.38 -0.30 -4.18
CA TYR A 149 4.04 -0.36 -4.75
C TYR A 149 4.17 -0.27 -6.25
N LYS A 150 3.62 -1.27 -6.95
CA LYS A 150 3.54 -1.27 -8.40
C LYS A 150 2.08 -1.33 -8.83
N VAL A 151 1.62 -0.30 -9.51
CA VAL A 151 0.22 -0.16 -9.93
C VAL A 151 0.14 -0.17 -11.45
N MET A 152 -0.57 -1.16 -11.98
CA MET A 152 -0.93 -1.30 -13.38
C MET A 152 -2.33 -0.71 -13.56
N VAL A 153 -2.41 0.41 -14.27
CA VAL A 153 -3.68 1.02 -14.66
C VAL A 153 -3.81 0.88 -16.17
N PRO A 154 -4.96 0.47 -16.71
CA PRO A 154 -5.15 0.31 -18.16
C PRO A 154 -4.79 1.60 -18.91
N GLU A 155 -4.14 1.43 -20.06
CA GLU A 155 -3.75 2.53 -20.97
C GLU A 155 -2.78 3.55 -20.34
N MET A 156 -2.12 3.18 -19.24
CA MET A 156 -1.14 4.00 -18.55
C MET A 156 0.16 3.24 -18.30
N GLU A 157 1.26 3.99 -18.21
CA GLU A 157 2.51 3.45 -17.71
C GLU A 157 2.37 3.01 -16.24
N PRO A 158 3.08 1.94 -15.82
CA PRO A 158 3.06 1.49 -14.44
C PRO A 158 3.47 2.58 -13.46
N ILE A 159 2.69 2.77 -12.40
CA ILE A 159 3.04 3.69 -11.33
C ILE A 159 3.87 2.91 -10.30
N ILE A 160 5.09 3.37 -10.05
CA ILE A 160 5.98 2.82 -9.02
C ILE A 160 6.15 3.85 -7.91
N LYS A 161 5.90 3.42 -6.67
CA LYS A 161 6.05 4.23 -5.46
C LYS A 161 6.71 3.41 -4.37
N GLN A 162 7.44 4.08 -3.50
CA GLN A 162 8.12 3.42 -2.38
C GLN A 162 7.83 4.18 -1.09
N ARG A 163 7.72 3.43 0.01
CA ARG A 163 7.69 3.99 1.35
C ARG A 163 8.46 3.09 2.32
N THR A 164 8.94 3.67 3.39
CA THR A 164 9.52 2.93 4.50
C THR A 164 8.59 2.94 5.70
N VAL A 165 8.56 1.83 6.43
CA VAL A 165 7.79 1.67 7.66
C VAL A 165 8.72 1.14 8.74
N GLU A 166 8.83 1.87 9.84
CA GLU A 166 9.50 1.41 11.06
C GLU A 166 8.44 1.00 12.08
N LEU A 167 8.52 -0.24 12.57
CA LEU A 167 7.62 -0.74 13.60
C LEU A 167 8.25 -0.54 14.97
N ARG A 168 7.51 0.02 15.93
CA ARG A 168 7.96 0.22 17.31
C ARG A 168 6.90 -0.24 18.30
N TRP A 169 7.32 -0.71 19.47
CA TRP A 169 6.40 -0.90 20.59
C TRP A 169 5.97 0.46 21.17
N LYS A 170 4.68 0.56 21.54
CA LYS A 170 4.10 1.69 22.27
C LYS A 170 4.23 1.52 23.79
#